data_AF-X6Q3U4-F1
#
_entry.id   AF-X6Q3U4-F1
#
_cell.length_a   1.000
_cell.length_b   1.000
_cell.length_c   1.000
_cell.angle_alpha   90.00
_cell.angle_beta   90.00
_cell.angle_gamma   90.00
#
_symmetry.space_group_name_H-M   'P 1'
#
loop_
_entity.id
_entity.type
_entity.pdbx_description
1 polymer ?
#
loop_
_entity_poly.entity_id
_entity_poly.type
_entity_poly.pdbx_seq_one_letter_code
_entity_poly.pdbx_strand_id
1 'polypeptide(L)'
;MTGIEAMQWAREMSKIPQGDFTICFFPYSRIQGMAGEQMIVKEHCKWRTQLPQDCFKVDAENFFLFEDQEGNPKMCYRILIRYMGFPQDGYKLHKINWL
;
A
#
# COMPACT_ATOMS: atom_id res chain seq x y z
N MET A 1 11.28 9.52 1.35
CA MET A 1 10.81 9.16 -0.01
C MET A 1 9.48 9.84 -0.23
N THR A 2 9.21 10.42 -1.40
CA THR A 2 7.88 10.98 -1.69
C THR A 2 6.85 9.87 -1.88
N GLY A 3 5.58 10.17 -1.67
CA GLY A 3 4.49 9.22 -1.91
C GLY A 3 4.48 8.71 -3.34
N ILE A 4 4.67 9.59 -4.33
CA ILE A 4 4.67 9.23 -5.76
C ILE A 4 5.79 8.23 -6.08
N GLU A 5 7.02 8.53 -5.64
CA GLU A 5 8.16 7.62 -5.81
C GLU A 5 7.87 6.25 -5.19
N ALA A 6 7.35 6.22 -3.96
CA ALA A 6 7.05 4.98 -3.27
C ALA A 6 6.02 4.12 -4.02
N MET A 7 4.98 4.74 -4.58
CA MET A 7 3.98 4.03 -5.40
C MET A 7 4.59 3.49 -6.69
N GLN A 8 5.48 4.24 -7.33
CA GLN A 8 6.18 3.79 -8.53
C GLN A 8 7.09 2.60 -8.21
N TRP A 9 7.87 2.69 -7.14
CA TRP A 9 8.72 1.59 -6.65
C TRP A 9 7.90 0.33 -6.38
N ALA A 10 6.78 0.43 -5.68
CA ALA A 10 5.92 -0.70 -5.40
C ALA A 10 5.40 -1.39 -6.68
N ARG A 11 5.02 -0.60 -7.69
CA ARG A 11 4.60 -1.11 -9.01
C ARG A 11 5.73 -1.83 -9.74
N GLU A 12 6.91 -1.22 -9.79
CA GLU A 12 8.06 -1.81 -10.49
C GLU A 12 8.54 -3.08 -9.82
N MET A 13 8.64 -3.11 -8.48
CA MET A 13 9.03 -4.32 -7.75
C MET A 13 8.05 -5.47 -8.01
N SER A 14 6.75 -5.17 -8.06
CA SER A 14 5.72 -6.21 -8.27
C SER A 14 5.74 -6.85 -9.67
N LYS A 15 6.41 -6.24 -10.65
CA LYS A 15 6.63 -6.82 -11.99
C LYS A 15 7.74 -7.86 -12.02
N ILE A 16 8.66 -7.82 -11.06
CA ILE A 16 9.80 -8.71 -10.99
C ILE A 16 9.34 -10.05 -10.38
N PRO A 17 9.78 -11.21 -10.91
CA PRO A 17 9.55 -12.49 -10.24
C PRO A 17 10.11 -12.44 -8.81
N GLN A 18 9.27 -12.78 -7.82
CA GLN A 18 9.57 -12.66 -6.38
C GLN A 18 9.73 -11.23 -5.84
N GLY A 19 9.57 -10.20 -6.66
CA GLY A 19 9.58 -8.83 -6.19
C GLY A 19 8.31 -8.51 -5.39
N ASP A 20 8.50 -7.90 -4.23
CA ASP A 20 7.45 -7.54 -3.30
C ASP A 20 7.84 -6.26 -2.53
N PHE A 21 6.99 -5.83 -1.60
CA PHE A 21 7.28 -4.73 -0.69
C PHE A 21 6.61 -4.94 0.67
N THR A 22 7.11 -4.20 1.66
CA THR A 22 6.44 -4.02 2.94
C THR A 22 5.71 -2.68 2.96
N ILE A 23 4.48 -2.64 3.47
CA ILE A 23 3.67 -1.43 3.59
C ILE A 23 3.19 -1.25 5.03
N CYS A 24 3.34 -0.02 5.55
CA CYS A 24 2.88 0.36 6.88
C CYS A 24 1.91 1.54 6.79
N PHE A 25 0.69 1.38 7.30
CA PHE A 25 -0.36 2.39 7.17
C PHE A 25 -1.32 2.37 8.37
N PHE A 26 -2.01 3.48 8.61
CA PHE A 26 -3.13 3.49 9.54
C PHE A 26 -4.42 3.04 8.84
N PRO A 27 -5.15 2.05 9.38
CA PRO A 27 -6.43 1.64 8.81
C PRO A 27 -7.45 2.77 8.94
N TYR A 28 -8.40 2.86 8.02
CA TYR A 28 -9.48 3.84 8.09
C TYR A 28 -10.85 3.16 8.03
N SER A 29 -11.67 3.42 9.04
CA SER A 29 -13.05 2.96 9.10
C SER A 29 -13.96 4.02 8.52
N ARG A 30 -14.57 3.74 7.35
CA ARG A 30 -15.57 4.64 6.75
C ARG A 30 -16.84 4.78 7.61
N ILE A 31 -17.21 3.73 8.33
CA ILE A 31 -18.42 3.72 9.18
C ILE A 31 -18.25 4.65 10.38
N GLN A 32 -17.04 4.67 10.96
CA GLN A 32 -16.73 5.49 12.14
C GLN A 32 -16.13 6.86 11.77
N GLY A 33 -15.72 7.06 10.51
CA GLY A 33 -15.07 8.30 10.06
C GLY A 33 -13.69 8.54 10.69
N MET A 34 -13.05 7.49 11.21
CA MET A 34 -11.82 7.59 12.00
C MET A 34 -10.74 6.66 11.45
N ALA A 35 -9.50 7.17 11.46
CA ALA A 35 -8.32 6.34 11.32
C ALA A 35 -8.08 5.58 12.63
N GLY A 36 -7.76 4.29 12.53
CA GLY A 36 -7.36 3.51 13.70
C GLY A 36 -6.04 4.03 14.28
N GLU A 37 -5.89 3.88 15.58
CA GLU A 37 -4.70 4.34 16.33
C GLU A 37 -3.49 3.43 16.13
N GLN A 38 -3.72 2.19 15.71
CA GLN A 38 -2.69 1.19 15.50
C GLN A 38 -2.27 1.13 14.03
N MET A 39 -0.97 1.20 13.81
CA MET A 39 -0.39 1.03 12.48
C MET A 39 -0.43 -0.44 12.08
N ILE A 40 -0.93 -0.72 10.89
CA ILE A 40 -0.89 -2.04 10.29
C ILE A 40 0.40 -2.16 9.48
N VAL A 41 1.10 -3.27 9.66
CA VAL A 41 2.25 -3.68 8.84
C VAL A 41 1.82 -4.88 8.00
N LYS A 42 2.10 -4.84 6.71
CA LYS A 42 1.91 -5.95 5.78
C LYS A 42 3.20 -6.16 5.00
N GLU A 43 3.75 -7.36 5.13
CA GLU A 43 4.98 -7.80 4.47
C GLU A 43 4.64 -8.59 3.21
N HIS A 44 5.63 -8.78 2.34
CA HIS A 44 5.52 -9.58 1.11
C HIS A 44 4.30 -9.23 0.23
N CYS A 45 4.00 -7.94 0.12
CA CYS A 45 2.85 -7.44 -0.64
C CYS A 45 3.21 -7.24 -2.12
N LYS A 46 2.19 -7.32 -2.98
CA LYS A 46 2.30 -7.01 -4.40
C LYS A 46 1.26 -6.01 -4.85
N TRP A 47 1.65 -5.07 -5.70
CA TRP A 47 0.75 -4.09 -6.27
C TRP A 47 -0.18 -4.78 -7.28
N ARG A 48 -1.44 -4.36 -7.30
CA ARG A 48 -2.44 -4.86 -8.26
C ARG A 48 -3.23 -3.73 -8.91
N THR A 49 -3.82 -4.04 -10.06
CA THR A 49 -4.85 -3.21 -10.68
C THR A 49 -6.21 -3.40 -9.99
N GLN A 50 -7.13 -2.49 -10.29
CA GLN A 50 -8.53 -2.62 -9.88
C GLN A 50 -9.16 -3.86 -10.52
N LEU A 51 -9.90 -4.64 -9.73
CA LEU A 51 -10.67 -5.79 -10.21
C LEU A 51 -12.06 -5.33 -10.69
N PRO A 52 -12.71 -6.03 -11.64
CA PRO A 52 -14.04 -5.65 -12.13
C PRO A 52 -15.11 -5.54 -11.03
N GLN A 53 -15.00 -6.36 -9.97
CA GLN A 53 -15.90 -6.34 -8.82
C GLN A 53 -15.61 -5.22 -7.79
N ASP A 54 -14.52 -4.46 -7.95
CA ASP A 54 -14.19 -3.36 -7.04
C ASP A 54 -15.10 -2.15 -7.32
N CYS A 55 -16.26 -2.07 -6.64
CA CYS A 55 -17.18 -0.94 -6.69
C CYS A 55 -16.73 0.20 -5.75
N PHE A 56 -15.91 1.13 -6.25
CA PHE A 56 -15.48 2.28 -5.45
C PHE A 56 -16.49 3.44 -5.47
N LYS A 57 -17.00 3.84 -4.29
CA LYS A 57 -17.81 5.07 -4.11
C LYS A 57 -17.00 6.38 -4.09
N VAL A 58 -15.68 6.28 -4.08
CA VAL A 58 -14.70 7.39 -4.00
C VAL A 58 -13.74 7.16 -5.16
N ASP A 59 -13.16 8.23 -5.73
CA ASP A 59 -12.17 8.11 -6.80
C ASP A 59 -11.13 7.04 -6.45
N ALA A 60 -11.06 5.99 -7.27
CA ALA A 60 -10.16 4.85 -7.11
C ALA A 60 -8.70 5.31 -6.97
N GLU A 61 -8.40 6.50 -7.48
CA GLU A 61 -7.13 7.19 -7.38
C GLU A 61 -6.71 7.58 -5.95
N ASN A 62 -7.60 7.51 -4.96
CA ASN A 62 -7.23 7.72 -3.55
C ASN A 62 -6.83 6.43 -2.83
N PHE A 63 -6.96 5.27 -3.49
CA PHE A 63 -6.59 3.98 -2.93
C PHE A 63 -5.26 3.49 -3.50
N PHE A 64 -4.51 2.84 -2.63
CA PHE A 64 -3.43 1.94 -3.00
C PHE A 64 -3.96 0.52 -2.90
N LEU A 65 -4.01 -0.16 -4.04
CA LEU A 65 -4.50 -1.53 -4.19
C LEU A 65 -3.30 -2.47 -4.21
N PHE A 66 -3.37 -3.51 -3.40
CA PHE A 66 -2.31 -4.51 -3.30
C PHE A 66 -2.89 -5.88 -2.94
N GLU A 67 -2.07 -6.91 -3.03
CA GLU A 67 -2.29 -8.25 -2.52
C GLU A 67 -1.33 -8.43 -1.33
N ASP A 68 -1.80 -9.08 -0.26
CA ASP A 68 -0.92 -9.49 0.83
C ASP A 68 -0.16 -10.77 0.48
N GLN A 69 0.68 -11.24 1.40
CA GLN A 69 1.49 -12.45 1.24
C GLN A 69 0.68 -13.70 0.87
N GLU A 70 -0.60 -13.77 1.26
CA GLU A 70 -1.49 -14.90 0.96
C GLU A 70 -2.20 -14.74 -0.39
N GLY A 71 -1.95 -13.64 -1.11
CA GLY A 71 -2.62 -13.31 -2.36
C GLY A 71 -4.01 -12.71 -2.16
N ASN A 72 -4.39 -12.34 -0.94
CA ASN A 72 -5.69 -11.75 -0.70
C ASN A 72 -5.70 -10.28 -1.17
N PRO A 73 -6.70 -9.84 -1.94
CA PRO A 73 -6.80 -8.46 -2.36
C PRO A 73 -7.07 -7.55 -1.16
N LYS A 74 -6.22 -6.55 -0.98
CA LYS A 74 -6.32 -5.49 0.02
C LYS A 74 -6.35 -4.11 -0.63
N MET A 75 -6.72 -3.12 0.17
CA MET A 75 -6.64 -1.72 -0.20
C MET A 75 -6.44 -0.85 1.04
N CYS A 76 -5.77 0.29 0.86
CA CYS A 76 -5.69 1.34 1.88
C CYS A 76 -5.68 2.71 1.20
N TYR A 77 -5.97 3.78 1.97
CA TYR A 77 -5.82 5.13 1.46
C TYR A 77 -4.34 5.48 1.34
N ARG A 78 -3.91 6.01 0.18
CA ARG A 78 -2.49 6.32 -0.07
C ARG A 78 -1.94 7.28 0.98
N ILE A 79 -2.71 8.32 1.29
CA ILE A 79 -2.34 9.38 2.25
C ILE A 79 -2.11 8.85 3.68
N LEU A 80 -2.60 7.66 4.01
CA LEU A 80 -2.43 7.04 5.33
C LEU A 80 -1.21 6.11 5.42
N ILE A 81 -0.51 5.89 4.30
CA ILE A 81 0.76 5.16 4.28
C ILE A 81 1.81 6.01 4.96
N ARG A 82 2.58 5.42 5.87
CA ARG A 82 3.62 6.09 6.67
C ARG A 82 5.00 5.57 6.34
N TYR A 83 5.13 4.27 6.09
CA TYR A 83 6.40 3.66 5.73
C TYR A 83 6.21 2.61 4.63
N MET A 84 7.25 2.44 3.81
CA MET A 84 7.36 1.31 2.90
C MET A 84 8.79 0.77 2.92
N GLY A 85 8.93 -0.55 2.80
CA GLY A 85 10.21 -1.24 2.70
C GLY A 85 10.31 -1.98 1.37
N PHE A 86 11.48 -1.96 0.75
CA PHE A 86 11.73 -2.55 -0.56
C PHE A 86 12.94 -3.51 -0.50
N PRO A 87 12.99 -4.54 -1.35
CA PRO A 87 14.04 -5.56 -1.26
C PRO A 87 15.46 -5.05 -1.55
N GLN A 88 15.60 -3.96 -2.32
CA GLN A 88 16.92 -3.46 -2.76
C GLN A 88 17.85 -3.08 -1.59
N ASP A 89 17.30 -2.65 -0.45
CA ASP A 89 18.07 -2.27 0.73
C ASP A 89 17.77 -3.14 1.95
N GLY A 90 17.25 -4.36 1.72
CA GLY A 90 16.91 -5.31 2.77
C GLY A 90 15.66 -4.91 3.56
N TYR A 91 14.66 -4.33 2.89
CA TYR A 91 13.38 -3.91 3.46
C TYR A 91 13.48 -2.82 4.53
N LYS A 92 14.47 -1.91 4.40
CA LYS A 92 14.56 -0.77 5.30
C LYS A 92 13.28 0.07 5.17
N LEU A 93 12.68 0.42 6.31
CA LEU A 93 11.46 1.22 6.32
C LEU A 93 11.76 2.68 5.96
N HIS A 94 11.33 3.08 4.77
CA HIS A 94 11.40 4.46 4.28
C HIS A 94 10.17 5.23 4.74
N LYS A 95 10.38 6.35 5.44
CA LYS A 95 9.29 7.28 5.75
C LYS A 95 8.75 7.88 4.45
N ILE A 96 7.43 7.80 4.27
CA ILE A 96 6.72 8.33 3.12
C ILE A 96 6.26 9.75 3.41
N ASN A 97 6.68 10.67 2.54
CA ASN A 97 6.25 12.06 2.59
C ASN A 97 5.20 12.33 1.51
N TRP A 98 4.01 12.75 1.93
CA TRP A 98 2.89 13.05 1.04
C TRP A 98 2.63 14.55 0.84
N LEU A 99 3.28 15.40 1.64
CA LEU A 99 3.12 16.86 1.66
C LEU A 99 4.46 17.56 1.40
#